data_AF-A0A348VXE0-F1
#
_entry.id   AF-A0A348VXE0-F1
#
_cell.length_a   1.000
_cell.length_b   1.000
_cell.length_c   1.000
_cell.angle_alpha   90.00
_cell.angle_beta   90.00
_cell.angle_gamma   90.00
#
_symmetry.space_group_name_H-M   'P 1'
#
loop_
_entity.id
_entity.type
_entity.pdbx_description
1 polymer ?
#
loop_
_entity_poly.entity_id
_entity_poly.type
_entity_poly.pdbx_seq_one_letter_code
_entity_poly.pdbx_strand_id
1 'polypeptide(L)'
;MPEPRLDAELLLRHVLGRDRAWLLARLRESLDEAVKERFDSVLERRAAREPIQYITGSQEFWGLDFAVTRDTLVPRPETELIVETVLRDLGSSGKSGRQQTIIDLCSGSGCIAVSLAHELPAARFFATDASEAAIGMARENARRHDVAGRIRFLTGDLFGPLQELDLAGRVDVIASNPPYIAAADRDALQPEVRDFEPAMA
;
A
#
# COMPACT_ATOMS: atom_id res chain seq x y z
N MET A 1 0.76 -21.91 -7.27
CA MET A 1 0.44 -20.96 -6.19
C MET A 1 1.18 -21.42 -4.94
N PRO A 2 1.94 -20.55 -4.28
CA PRO A 2 2.84 -20.95 -3.20
C PRO A 2 2.11 -21.44 -1.95
N GLU A 3 0.93 -20.89 -1.60
CA GLU A 3 0.22 -21.24 -0.35
C GLU A 3 -1.31 -21.46 -0.52
N PRO A 4 -1.76 -22.52 -1.23
CA PRO A 4 -3.17 -22.70 -1.60
C PRO A 4 -4.16 -22.75 -0.42
N ARG A 5 -3.75 -23.34 0.70
CA ARG A 5 -4.61 -23.49 1.89
C ARG A 5 -4.81 -22.15 2.61
N LEU A 6 -3.75 -21.36 2.73
CA LEU A 6 -3.83 -20.05 3.37
C LEU A 6 -4.67 -19.10 2.50
N ASP A 7 -4.45 -19.11 1.18
CA ASP A 7 -5.22 -18.31 0.24
C ASP A 7 -6.72 -18.61 0.34
N ALA A 8 -7.11 -19.89 0.34
CA ALA A 8 -8.51 -20.29 0.48
C ALA A 8 -9.12 -19.85 1.82
N GLU A 9 -8.37 -19.95 2.93
CA GLU A 9 -8.83 -19.49 4.25
C GLU A 9 -9.04 -17.97 4.28
N LEU A 10 -8.11 -17.21 3.71
CA LEU A 10 -8.19 -15.74 3.64
C LEU A 10 -9.36 -15.28 2.75
N LEU A 11 -9.55 -15.92 1.60
CA LEU A 11 -10.66 -15.61 0.69
C LEU A 11 -12.02 -15.96 1.32
N LEU A 12 -12.13 -17.10 2.01
CA LEU A 12 -13.37 -17.47 2.69
C LEU A 12 -13.70 -16.47 3.81
N ARG A 13 -12.71 -16.07 4.60
CA ARG A 13 -12.86 -15.02 5.62
C ARG A 13 -13.30 -13.69 5.02
N HIS A 14 -12.73 -13.30 3.88
CA HIS A 14 -13.12 -12.09 3.16
C HIS A 14 -14.59 -12.14 2.73
N VAL A 15 -15.03 -13.24 2.11
CA VAL A 15 -16.43 -13.41 1.65
C VAL A 15 -17.42 -13.45 2.82
N LEU A 16 -17.02 -14.01 3.96
CA LEU A 16 -17.84 -14.06 5.17
C LEU A 16 -17.85 -12.74 5.96
N GLY A 17 -16.83 -11.89 5.77
CA GLY A 17 -16.58 -10.73 6.63
C GLY A 17 -16.27 -11.13 8.08
N ARG A 18 -15.55 -12.25 8.28
CA ARG A 18 -15.29 -12.84 9.59
C ARG A 18 -13.81 -13.10 9.81
N ASP A 19 -13.40 -13.09 11.07
CA ASP A 19 -12.05 -13.41 11.48
C ASP A 19 -11.79 -14.93 11.52
N ARG A 20 -10.53 -15.27 11.79
CA ARG A 20 -10.07 -16.66 11.86
C ARG A 20 -10.71 -17.43 13.02
N ALA A 21 -10.93 -16.78 14.17
CA ALA A 21 -11.50 -17.44 15.34
C ALA A 21 -12.95 -17.88 15.07
N TRP A 22 -13.73 -17.01 14.43
CA TRP A 22 -15.08 -17.30 13.98
C TRP A 22 -15.11 -18.49 13.02
N LEU A 23 -14.19 -18.53 12.04
CA LEU A 23 -14.11 -19.62 11.06
C LEU A 23 -13.77 -20.95 11.74
N LEU A 24 -12.76 -20.96 12.62
CA LEU A 24 -12.34 -22.17 13.35
C LEU A 24 -13.46 -22.73 14.24
N ALA A 25 -14.24 -21.85 14.87
CA ALA A 25 -15.38 -22.24 15.71
C ALA A 25 -16.52 -22.90 14.91
N ARG A 26 -16.59 -22.67 13.60
CA ARG A 26 -17.72 -23.05 12.72
C ARG A 26 -17.32 -23.92 11.53
N LEU A 27 -16.15 -24.57 11.59
CA LEU A 27 -15.62 -25.40 10.48
C LEU A 27 -16.56 -26.53 10.00
N ARG A 28 -17.53 -26.94 10.82
CA ARG A 28 -18.48 -28.01 10.52
C ARG A 28 -19.84 -27.50 10.04
N GLU A 29 -20.06 -26.18 10.03
CA GLU A 29 -21.30 -25.59 9.57
C GLU A 29 -21.32 -25.53 8.04
N SER A 30 -22.50 -25.71 7.45
CA SER A 30 -22.68 -25.56 6.00
C SER A 30 -22.78 -24.08 5.63
N LEU A 31 -22.23 -23.72 4.47
CA LEU A 31 -22.38 -22.38 3.92
C LEU A 31 -23.70 -22.26 3.14
N ASP A 32 -24.32 -21.10 3.23
CA ASP A 32 -25.45 -20.73 2.37
C ASP A 32 -25.00 -20.65 0.91
N GLU A 33 -25.92 -20.90 -0.02
CA GLU A 33 -25.59 -20.98 -1.45
C GLU A 33 -25.03 -19.65 -1.99
N ALA A 34 -25.59 -18.52 -1.57
CA ALA A 34 -25.08 -17.20 -1.92
C ALA A 34 -23.65 -16.93 -1.42
N VAL A 35 -23.23 -17.57 -0.32
CA VAL A 35 -21.85 -17.48 0.18
C VAL A 35 -20.92 -18.35 -0.67
N LYS A 36 -21.36 -19.55 -1.05
CA LYS A 36 -20.60 -20.44 -1.95
C LYS A 36 -20.36 -19.79 -3.29
N GLU A 37 -21.39 -19.22 -3.93
CA GLU A 37 -21.26 -18.52 -5.21
C GLU A 37 -20.24 -17.39 -5.17
N ARG A 38 -20.26 -16.57 -4.10
CA ARG A 38 -19.24 -15.52 -3.90
C ARG A 38 -17.86 -16.09 -3.65
N PHE A 39 -17.76 -17.20 -2.92
CA PHE A 39 -16.49 -17.87 -2.65
C PHE A 39 -15.88 -18.48 -3.91
N ASP A 40 -16.68 -19.15 -4.73
CA ASP A 40 -16.25 -19.71 -6.01
C ASP A 40 -15.75 -18.60 -6.94
N SER A 41 -16.44 -17.46 -7.01
CA SER A 41 -16.01 -16.30 -7.80
C SER A 41 -14.62 -15.78 -7.39
N VAL A 42 -14.33 -15.66 -6.10
CA VAL A 42 -13.01 -15.21 -5.65
C VAL A 42 -11.92 -16.29 -5.81
N LEU A 43 -12.29 -17.58 -5.73
CA LEU A 43 -11.39 -18.69 -6.02
C LEU A 43 -11.00 -18.73 -7.50
N GLU A 44 -11.93 -18.48 -8.42
CA GLU A 44 -11.65 -18.38 -9.86
C GLU A 44 -10.65 -17.26 -10.17
N ARG A 45 -10.87 -16.08 -9.59
CA ARG A 45 -9.92 -14.95 -9.69
C ARG A 45 -8.53 -15.33 -9.18
N ARG A 46 -8.46 -15.98 -8.01
CA ARG A 46 -7.19 -16.42 -7.43
C ARG A 46 -6.51 -17.51 -8.26
N ALA A 47 -7.27 -18.46 -8.80
CA ALA A 47 -6.78 -19.50 -9.69
C ALA A 47 -6.20 -18.91 -10.99
N ALA A 48 -6.76 -17.79 -11.46
CA ALA A 48 -6.22 -16.97 -12.55
C ALA A 48 -4.98 -16.14 -12.17
N ARG A 49 -4.40 -16.38 -10.97
CA ARG A 49 -3.20 -15.72 -10.44
C ARG A 49 -3.40 -14.25 -10.08
N GLU A 50 -4.63 -13.77 -9.93
CA GLU A 50 -4.84 -12.43 -9.38
C GLU A 50 -4.28 -12.36 -7.95
N PRO A 51 -3.48 -11.34 -7.60
CA PRO A 51 -3.00 -11.14 -6.24
C PRO A 51 -4.15 -11.14 -5.24
N ILE A 52 -3.99 -11.85 -4.12
CA ILE A 52 -5.04 -11.97 -3.11
C ILE A 52 -5.47 -10.59 -2.59
N GLN A 53 -4.53 -9.66 -2.50
CA GLN A 53 -4.74 -8.28 -2.08
C GLN A 53 -5.69 -7.50 -3.00
N TYR A 54 -5.65 -7.74 -4.31
CA TYR A 54 -6.60 -7.12 -5.25
C TYR A 54 -7.96 -7.81 -5.23
N ILE A 55 -8.02 -9.06 -4.80
CA ILE A 55 -9.28 -9.77 -4.57
C ILE A 55 -9.94 -9.25 -3.29
N THR A 56 -9.17 -9.12 -2.20
CA THR A 56 -9.66 -8.64 -0.90
C THR A 56 -9.79 -7.12 -0.83
N GLY A 57 -9.12 -6.40 -1.72
CA GLY A 57 -9.06 -4.95 -1.78
C GLY A 57 -8.17 -4.29 -0.72
N SER A 58 -7.38 -5.07 0.02
CA SER A 58 -6.54 -4.54 1.10
C SER A 58 -5.21 -5.28 1.28
N GLN A 59 -4.25 -4.57 1.87
CA GLN A 59 -2.93 -5.07 2.27
C GLN A 59 -2.52 -4.40 3.58
N GLU A 60 -2.09 -5.20 4.55
CA GLU A 60 -1.46 -4.70 5.78
C GLU A 60 -0.03 -4.24 5.50
N PHE A 61 0.34 -3.09 6.06
CA PHE A 61 1.69 -2.54 5.99
C PHE A 61 1.92 -1.65 7.21
N TRP A 62 3.01 -1.87 7.93
CA TRP A 62 3.35 -1.15 9.16
C TRP A 62 2.23 -1.19 10.22
N GLY A 63 1.50 -2.32 10.32
CA GLY A 63 0.37 -2.47 11.23
C GLY A 63 -0.89 -1.70 10.84
N LEU A 64 -0.90 -1.06 9.67
CA LEU A 64 -2.04 -0.32 9.11
C LEU A 64 -2.63 -1.08 7.90
N ASP A 65 -3.95 -1.10 7.76
CA ASP A 65 -4.62 -1.71 6.60
C ASP A 65 -4.80 -0.68 5.47
N PHE A 66 -4.16 -0.92 4.33
CA PHE A 66 -4.24 -0.07 3.14
C PHE A 66 -5.21 -0.66 2.14
N ALA A 67 -6.15 0.15 1.65
CA ALA A 67 -6.88 -0.16 0.44
C ALA A 67 -5.91 -0.20 -0.75
N VAL A 68 -6.06 -1.21 -1.61
CA VAL A 68 -5.23 -1.38 -2.80
C VAL A 68 -6.07 -1.83 -3.99
N THR A 69 -5.71 -1.34 -5.17
CA THR A 69 -6.28 -1.74 -6.46
C THR A 69 -5.15 -1.98 -7.45
N ARG A 70 -5.52 -2.42 -8.65
CA ARG A 70 -4.59 -2.57 -9.79
C ARG A 70 -3.95 -1.27 -10.26
N ASP A 71 -4.30 -0.13 -9.66
CA ASP A 71 -3.72 1.18 -9.96
C ASP A 71 -2.43 1.44 -9.17
N THR A 72 -2.12 0.59 -8.19
CA THR A 72 -0.96 0.76 -7.30
C THR A 72 -0.23 -0.57 -7.07
N LEU A 73 1.09 -0.51 -6.89
CA LEU A 73 1.86 -1.64 -6.38
C LEU A 73 1.31 -2.07 -5.01
N VAL A 74 1.16 -3.38 -4.79
CA VAL A 74 0.83 -3.91 -3.47
C VAL A 74 2.01 -3.64 -2.52
N PRO A 75 1.80 -2.96 -1.37
CA PRO A 75 2.86 -2.72 -0.39
C PRO A 75 3.62 -4.01 -0.04
N ARG A 76 4.96 -3.93 -0.05
CA ARG A 76 5.84 -5.06 0.21
C ARG A 76 6.42 -4.96 1.61
N PRO A 77 6.62 -6.07 2.34
CA PRO A 77 7.25 -6.05 3.67
C PRO A 77 8.62 -5.35 3.66
N GLU A 78 9.40 -5.50 2.60
CA GLU A 78 10.71 -4.87 2.47
C GLU A 78 10.62 -3.33 2.44
N THR A 79 9.50 -2.77 1.97
CA THR A 79 9.26 -1.32 1.96
C THR A 79 9.11 -0.75 3.38
N GLU A 80 8.79 -1.57 4.38
CA GLU A 80 8.75 -1.15 5.79
C GLU A 80 10.12 -0.69 6.30
N LEU A 81 11.21 -1.22 5.72
CA LEU A 81 12.57 -0.81 6.07
C LEU A 81 12.82 0.68 5.77
N ILE A 82 12.15 1.24 4.76
CA ILE A 82 12.22 2.68 4.46
C ILE A 82 11.59 3.47 5.61
N VAL A 83 10.40 3.07 6.06
CA VAL A 83 9.69 3.70 7.17
C VAL A 83 10.54 3.62 8.44
N GLU A 84 11.04 2.42 8.77
CA GLU A 84 11.90 2.20 9.94
C GLU A 84 13.15 3.08 9.92
N THR A 85 13.82 3.17 8.76
CA THR A 85 15.05 3.96 8.60
C THR A 85 14.77 5.45 8.81
N VAL A 86 13.71 5.99 8.21
CA VAL A 86 13.33 7.40 8.37
C VAL A 86 13.02 7.72 9.84
N LEU A 87 12.28 6.87 10.53
CA LEU A 87 11.96 7.07 11.95
C LEU A 87 13.21 7.04 12.83
N ARG A 88 14.13 6.12 12.55
CA ARG A 88 15.40 5.99 13.28
C ARG A 88 16.27 7.25 13.11
N ASP A 89 16.40 7.74 11.88
CA ASP A 89 17.26 8.89 11.57
C ASP A 89 16.70 10.18 12.15
N LEU A 90 15.38 10.39 12.05
CA LEU A 90 14.71 11.55 12.65
C LEU A 90 14.69 11.49 14.18
N GLY A 91 14.56 10.32 14.77
CA GLY A 91 14.63 10.12 16.23
C GLY A 91 16.03 10.39 16.81
N SER A 92 17.08 10.02 16.07
CA SER A 92 18.48 10.19 16.49
C SER A 92 18.99 11.63 16.34
N SER A 93 18.34 12.43 15.50
CA SER A 93 18.77 13.80 15.17
C SER A 93 18.55 14.84 16.29
N GLY A 94 18.01 14.42 17.44
CA GLY A 94 17.70 15.30 18.57
C GLY A 94 16.47 16.16 18.29
N LYS A 95 15.61 16.35 19.30
CA LYS A 95 14.37 17.13 19.21
C LYS A 95 14.65 18.61 18.98
N SER A 96 15.06 18.99 17.77
CA SER A 96 14.90 20.36 17.30
C SER A 96 13.40 20.58 17.18
N GLY A 97 12.84 21.52 17.94
CA GLY A 97 11.39 21.81 17.98
C GLY A 97 10.81 22.34 16.66
N ARG A 98 11.45 22.06 15.53
CA ARG A 98 11.03 22.43 14.18
C ARG A 98 10.24 21.28 13.55
N GLN A 99 9.11 21.63 12.92
CA GLN A 99 8.34 20.70 12.09
C GLN A 99 9.18 20.14 10.95
N GLN A 100 9.24 18.81 10.86
CA GLN A 100 9.93 18.09 9.77
C GLN A 100 9.13 18.16 8.48
N THR A 101 9.83 18.27 7.35
CA THR A 101 9.27 18.22 6.00
C THR A 101 9.74 16.96 5.29
N ILE A 102 8.81 16.08 4.96
CA ILE A 102 9.11 14.78 4.36
C ILE A 102 8.45 14.69 2.99
N ILE A 103 9.19 14.19 2.00
CA ILE A 103 8.68 13.92 0.66
C ILE A 103 8.66 12.41 0.43
N ASP A 104 7.55 11.90 -0.11
CA ASP A 104 7.40 10.54 -0.62
C ASP A 104 7.21 10.59 -2.14
N LEU A 105 8.18 10.11 -2.90
CA LEU A 105 8.13 10.05 -4.37
C LEU A 105 7.70 8.65 -4.83
N CYS A 106 6.90 8.59 -5.88
CA CYS A 106 6.29 7.33 -6.35
C CYS A 106 5.41 6.70 -5.26
N SER A 107 4.54 7.52 -4.67
CA SER A 107 3.81 7.20 -3.44
C SER A 107 2.87 6.00 -3.56
N GLY A 108 2.41 5.66 -4.78
CA GLY A 108 1.56 4.49 -5.01
C GLY A 108 0.30 4.51 -4.14
N SER A 109 0.12 3.50 -3.28
CA SER A 109 -1.00 3.44 -2.32
C SER A 109 -0.88 4.42 -1.14
N GLY A 110 0.21 5.18 -1.06
CA GLY A 110 0.54 6.07 0.04
C GLY A 110 1.18 5.38 1.24
N CYS A 111 1.55 4.09 1.13
CA CYS A 111 1.99 3.30 2.28
C CYS A 111 3.16 3.91 3.06
N ILE A 112 4.15 4.51 2.38
CA ILE A 112 5.26 5.19 3.06
C ILE A 112 4.79 6.49 3.72
N ALA A 113 4.21 7.42 2.95
CA ALA A 113 3.78 8.73 3.46
C ALA A 113 2.77 8.62 4.61
N VAL A 114 1.79 7.72 4.50
CA VAL A 114 0.72 7.54 5.50
C VAL A 114 1.26 6.92 6.77
N SER A 115 2.09 5.87 6.68
CA SER A 115 2.70 5.25 7.87
C SER A 115 3.63 6.23 8.60
N LEU A 116 4.45 6.98 7.86
CA LEU A 116 5.28 8.03 8.48
C LEU A 116 4.45 9.15 9.08
N ALA A 117 3.36 9.55 8.42
CA ALA A 117 2.46 10.54 8.99
C ALA A 117 1.82 10.02 10.29
N HIS A 118 1.43 8.75 10.35
CA HIS A 118 0.89 8.15 11.57
C HIS A 118 1.88 8.24 12.74
N GLU A 119 3.15 7.91 12.51
CA GLU A 119 4.20 7.92 13.54
C GLU A 119 4.75 9.32 13.89
N LEU A 120 4.67 10.27 12.95
CA LEU A 120 5.22 11.62 13.08
C LEU A 120 4.09 12.67 13.03
N PRO A 121 3.31 12.84 14.12
CA PRO A 121 2.13 13.71 14.13
C PRO A 121 2.45 15.20 13.90
N ALA A 122 3.68 15.63 14.21
CA ALA A 122 4.12 17.01 14.03
C ALA A 122 4.70 17.30 12.64
N ALA A 123 5.02 16.28 11.84
CA ALA A 123 5.63 16.44 10.52
C ALA A 123 4.60 16.81 9.44
N ARG A 124 5.08 17.44 8.37
CA ARG A 124 4.32 17.71 7.15
C ARG A 124 4.87 16.90 5.99
N PHE A 125 3.99 16.48 5.09
CA PHE A 125 4.30 15.54 4.04
C PHE A 125 3.91 16.05 2.66
N PHE A 126 4.68 15.67 1.65
CA PHE A 126 4.33 15.81 0.25
C PHE A 126 4.45 14.45 -0.41
N ALA A 127 3.41 13.99 -1.07
CA ALA A 127 3.38 12.72 -1.76
C ALA A 127 3.17 12.96 -3.26
N THR A 128 4.08 12.45 -4.09
CA THR A 128 3.99 12.56 -5.55
C THR A 128 3.91 11.21 -6.21
N ASP A 129 3.13 11.15 -7.28
CA ASP A 129 3.06 9.98 -8.17
C ASP A 129 2.67 10.43 -9.58
N ALA A 130 3.21 9.76 -10.60
CA ALA A 130 2.85 10.04 -11.98
C ALA A 130 1.42 9.59 -12.32
N SER A 131 0.87 8.64 -11.56
CA SER A 131 -0.49 8.14 -11.72
C SER A 131 -1.49 8.93 -10.86
N GLU A 132 -2.48 9.54 -11.51
CA GLU A 132 -3.60 10.20 -10.82
C GLU A 132 -4.42 9.20 -10.00
N ALA A 133 -4.58 7.97 -10.50
CA ALA A 133 -5.28 6.91 -9.79
C ALA A 133 -4.54 6.49 -8.52
N ALA A 134 -3.20 6.40 -8.57
CA ALA A 134 -2.37 6.14 -7.40
C ALA A 134 -2.50 7.25 -6.36
N ILE A 135 -2.42 8.53 -6.76
CA ILE A 135 -2.68 9.67 -5.87
C ILE A 135 -4.09 9.60 -5.27
N GLY A 136 -5.09 9.17 -6.05
CA GLY A 136 -6.44 8.90 -5.55
C GLY A 136 -6.45 7.88 -4.41
N MET A 137 -5.74 6.75 -4.60
CA MET A 137 -5.60 5.70 -3.61
C MET A 137 -4.85 6.16 -2.35
N ALA A 138 -3.71 6.84 -2.53
CA ALA A 138 -2.93 7.41 -1.43
C ALA A 138 -3.75 8.37 -0.57
N ARG A 139 -4.57 9.21 -1.21
CA ARG A 139 -5.47 10.13 -0.51
C ARG A 139 -6.55 9.39 0.28
N GLU A 140 -7.10 8.31 -0.28
CA GLU A 140 -8.12 7.52 0.41
C GLU A 140 -7.54 6.82 1.64
N ASN A 141 -6.38 6.18 1.51
CA ASN A 141 -5.68 5.58 2.64
C ASN A 141 -5.31 6.62 3.71
N ALA A 142 -4.91 7.82 3.30
CA ALA A 142 -4.64 8.89 4.25
C ALA A 142 -5.90 9.37 5.00
N ARG A 143 -7.08 9.34 4.38
CA ARG A 143 -8.35 9.60 5.10
C ARG A 143 -8.68 8.47 6.05
N ARG A 144 -8.53 7.22 5.58
CA ARG A 144 -8.78 6.01 6.37
C ARG A 144 -8.01 5.99 7.70
N HIS A 145 -6.81 6.54 7.69
CA HIS A 145 -5.91 6.60 8.86
C HIS A 145 -5.83 8.00 9.49
N ASP A 146 -6.77 8.90 9.19
CA ASP A 146 -6.87 10.24 9.80
C ASP A 146 -5.61 11.12 9.67
N VAL A 147 -4.84 10.95 8.60
CA VAL A 147 -3.61 11.72 8.32
C VAL A 147 -3.69 12.64 7.11
N ALA A 148 -4.79 12.61 6.34
CA ALA A 148 -4.96 13.36 5.10
C ALA A 148 -4.68 14.87 5.23
N GLY A 149 -5.00 15.48 6.37
CA GLY A 149 -4.77 16.91 6.62
C GLY A 149 -3.30 17.34 6.67
N ARG A 150 -2.36 16.38 6.75
CA ARG A 150 -0.92 16.62 6.86
C ARG A 150 -0.12 16.24 5.62
N ILE A 151 -0.78 15.66 4.63
CA ILE A 151 -0.14 15.18 3.40
C ILE A 151 -0.69 15.97 2.21
N ARG A 152 0.21 16.66 1.50
CA ARG A 152 -0.12 17.29 0.22
C ARG A 152 0.16 16.31 -0.91
N PHE A 153 -0.90 15.85 -1.55
CA PHE A 153 -0.84 14.93 -2.68
C PHE A 153 -0.77 15.68 -4.01
N LEU A 154 0.17 15.30 -4.88
CA LEU A 154 0.41 15.97 -6.14
C LEU A 154 0.66 14.95 -7.25
N THR A 155 -0.09 15.05 -8.34
CA THR A 155 0.14 14.20 -9.52
C THR A 155 1.21 14.79 -10.40
N GLY A 156 2.19 13.99 -10.79
CA GLY A 156 3.20 14.32 -11.78
C GLY A 156 4.51 13.57 -11.55
N ASP A 157 5.47 13.78 -12.46
CA ASP A 157 6.73 13.05 -12.47
C ASP A 157 7.69 13.52 -11.39
N LEU A 158 8.07 12.60 -10.48
CA LEU A 158 9.05 12.80 -9.42
C LEU A 158 8.89 14.16 -8.70
N PHE A 159 9.86 15.06 -8.89
CA PHE A 159 9.90 16.38 -8.27
C PHE A 159 9.13 17.46 -9.02
N GLY A 160 8.65 17.19 -10.24
CA GLY A 160 8.00 18.18 -11.10
C GLY A 160 6.91 18.99 -10.38
N PRO A 161 5.94 18.35 -9.72
CA PRO A 161 4.88 19.06 -8.98
C PRO A 161 5.36 19.86 -7.76
N LEU A 162 6.58 19.62 -7.28
CA LEU A 162 7.14 20.26 -6.09
C LEU A 162 7.92 21.54 -6.39
N GLN A 163 8.25 21.80 -7.66
CA GLN A 163 9.08 22.93 -8.07
C GLN A 163 8.49 24.29 -7.68
N GLU A 164 7.15 24.39 -7.64
CA GLU A 164 6.44 25.64 -7.32
C GLU A 164 6.29 25.89 -5.81
N LEU A 165 6.78 24.99 -4.94
CA LEU A 165 6.44 24.98 -3.51
C LEU A 165 7.50 25.56 -2.57
N ASP A 166 8.56 26.18 -3.11
CA ASP A 166 9.69 26.76 -2.35
C ASP A 166 10.24 25.82 -1.25
N LEU A 167 10.47 24.55 -1.59
CA LEU A 167 10.93 23.53 -0.65
C LEU A 167 12.47 23.43 -0.54
N ALA A 168 13.22 24.15 -1.38
CA ALA A 168 14.68 24.08 -1.41
C ALA A 168 15.30 24.45 -0.05
N GLY A 169 16.15 23.57 0.49
CA GLY A 169 16.76 23.74 1.81
C GLY A 169 15.82 23.58 3.01
N ARG A 170 14.56 23.18 2.78
CA ARG A 170 13.53 22.99 3.83
C ARG A 170 13.08 21.54 3.99
N VAL A 171 13.56 20.64 3.15
CA VAL A 171 13.25 19.21 3.16
C VAL A 171 14.21 18.49 4.08
N ASP A 172 13.66 17.70 5.00
CA ASP A 172 14.40 16.89 5.95
C ASP A 172 14.67 15.49 5.40
N VAL A 173 13.68 14.89 4.73
CA VAL A 173 13.75 13.53 4.21
C VAL A 173 13.07 13.46 2.85
N ILE A 174 13.68 12.74 1.93
CA ILE A 174 13.06 12.28 0.69
C ILE A 174 13.09 10.75 0.73
N ALA A 175 11.92 10.14 0.80
CA ALA A 175 11.72 8.71 0.68
C ALA A 175 11.11 8.38 -0.68
N SER A 176 11.37 7.17 -1.18
CA SER A 176 10.77 6.69 -2.42
C SER A 176 10.95 5.18 -2.52
N ASN A 177 9.98 4.50 -3.11
CA ASN A 177 10.14 3.15 -3.63
C ASN A 177 9.80 3.17 -5.13
N PRO A 178 10.72 3.65 -5.99
CA PRO A 178 10.46 3.82 -7.40
C PRO A 178 10.50 2.46 -8.14
N PRO A 179 9.99 2.39 -9.37
CA PRO A 179 10.12 1.20 -10.20
C PRO A 179 11.60 0.88 -10.44
N TYR A 180 12.03 -0.33 -10.06
CA TYR A 180 13.43 -0.77 -10.16
C TYR A 180 13.62 -1.98 -11.08
N ILE A 181 12.54 -2.56 -11.61
CA ILE A 181 12.62 -3.73 -12.50
C ILE A 181 12.96 -3.27 -13.91
N ALA A 182 14.03 -3.82 -14.48
CA ALA A 182 14.41 -3.53 -15.85
C ALA A 182 13.35 -4.07 -16.83
N ALA A 183 13.08 -3.33 -17.90
CA ALA A 183 12.08 -3.74 -18.90
C ALA A 183 12.35 -5.11 -19.51
N ALA A 184 13.63 -5.50 -19.64
CA ALA A 184 14.06 -6.79 -20.16
C ALA A 184 13.71 -7.97 -19.23
N ASP A 185 13.50 -7.70 -17.93
CA ASP A 185 13.24 -8.74 -16.92
C ASP A 185 11.74 -8.96 -16.68
N ARG A 186 10.84 -8.20 -17.35
CA ARG A 186 9.39 -8.30 -17.14
C ARG A 186 8.83 -9.69 -17.40
N ASP A 187 9.32 -10.37 -18.42
CA ASP A 187 8.83 -11.71 -18.79
C ASP A 187 9.22 -12.77 -17.76
N ALA A 188 10.27 -12.51 -16.95
CA ALA A 188 10.73 -13.38 -15.88
C ALA A 188 10.01 -13.14 -14.55
N LEU A 189 9.17 -12.11 -14.46
CA LEU A 189 8.39 -11.84 -13.25
C LEU A 189 7.34 -12.91 -13.00
N GLN A 190 6.94 -13.04 -11.73
CA GLN A 190 5.81 -13.89 -11.37
C GLN A 190 4.53 -13.41 -12.08
N PRO A 191 3.64 -14.32 -12.52
CA PRO A 191 2.40 -13.95 -13.21
C PRO A 191 1.56 -12.93 -12.44
N GLU A 192 1.50 -13.06 -11.12
CA GLU A 192 0.85 -12.10 -10.20
C GLU A 192 1.32 -10.67 -10.41
N VAL A 193 2.63 -10.45 -10.58
CA VAL A 193 3.25 -9.13 -10.73
C VAL A 193 3.11 -8.68 -12.18
N ARG A 194 3.49 -9.55 -13.12
CA ARG A 194 3.53 -9.23 -14.55
C ARG A 194 2.16 -8.86 -15.11
N ASP A 195 1.12 -9.61 -14.72
CA ASP A 195 -0.18 -9.58 -15.37
C ASP A 195 -1.20 -8.69 -14.63
N PHE A 196 -0.94 -8.31 -13.37
CA PHE A 196 -1.92 -7.59 -12.54
C PHE A 196 -1.42 -6.29 -11.92
N GLU A 197 -0.13 -6.12 -11.68
CA GLU A 197 0.40 -4.88 -11.07
C GLU A 197 0.69 -3.81 -12.15
N PRO A 198 0.62 -2.51 -11.82
CA PRO A 198 0.85 -1.45 -12.78
C PRO A 198 2.23 -1.54 -13.42
N ALA A 199 2.28 -1.42 -14.74
CA ALA A 199 3.50 -1.46 -15.53
C ALA A 199 4.53 -0.36 -15.21
N MET A 200 4.07 0.72 -14.58
CA MET A 200 4.82 1.93 -14.27
C MET A 200 5.26 2.00 -12.81
N ALA A 201 4.95 0.97 -12.01
CA ALA A 201 5.24 0.87 -10.59
C ALA A 201 6.41 -0.09 -10.32
#